data_AF-A0AAW8JB82-F1
#
_entry.id   AF-A0AAW8JB82-F1
#
_cell.length_a   1.000
_cell.length_b   1.000
_cell.length_c   1.000
_cell.angle_alpha   90.00
_cell.angle_beta   90.00
_cell.angle_gamma   90.00
#
_symmetry.space_group_name_H-M   'P 1'
#
loop_
_entity.id
_entity.type
_entity.pdbx_description
1 polymer ?
#
loop_
_entity_poly.entity_id
_entity_poly.type
_entity_poly.pdbx_seq_one_letter_code
_entity_poly.pdbx_strand_id
1 'polypeptide(L)'
;MEDRQQLVTTLQKKSYNWLDFLQQLDPALLLQELHYCTTTGQKLSLPYAATLLHVFNHSTHHRGQITAALTQMGYPCPALDLVYMLVEEKNKH
;
A
#
# COMPACT_ATOMS: atom_id res chain seq x y z
N MET A 1 -12.79 -10.88 -17.86
CA MET A 1 -11.98 -9.69 -18.25
C MET A 1 -12.58 -8.40 -17.70
N GLU A 2 -13.92 -8.29 -17.67
CA GLU A 2 -14.66 -7.17 -17.07
C GLU A 2 -14.34 -6.97 -15.57
N ASP A 3 -14.31 -8.05 -14.77
CA ASP A 3 -13.96 -7.98 -13.34
C ASP A 3 -12.57 -7.42 -13.07
N ARG A 4 -11.57 -7.79 -13.88
CA ARG A 4 -10.20 -7.27 -13.74
C ARG A 4 -10.16 -5.77 -14.00
N GLN A 5 -10.86 -5.31 -15.04
CA GLN A 5 -10.92 -3.89 -15.36
C GLN A 5 -11.64 -3.10 -14.26
N GLN A 6 -12.73 -3.65 -13.73
CA GLN A 6 -13.46 -3.05 -12.61
C GLN A 6 -12.61 -2.95 -11.33
N LEU A 7 -11.83 -3.98 -11.02
CA LEU A 7 -10.90 -3.97 -9.88
C LEU A 7 -9.82 -2.90 -10.05
N VAL A 8 -9.21 -2.80 -11.23
CA VAL A 8 -8.19 -1.78 -11.54
C VAL A 8 -8.77 -0.37 -11.40
N THR A 9 -9.93 -0.11 -12.00
CA THR A 9 -10.61 1.18 -11.90
C THR A 9 -10.94 1.53 -10.45
N THR A 10 -11.42 0.56 -9.68
CA THR A 10 -11.76 0.76 -8.26
C THR A 10 -10.51 1.05 -7.44
N LEU A 11 -9.41 0.32 -7.67
CA LEU A 11 -8.13 0.53 -7.00
C LEU A 11 -7.57 1.92 -7.29
N GLN A 12 -7.57 2.34 -8.57
CA GLN A 12 -7.12 3.67 -8.98
C GLN A 12 -7.97 4.76 -8.31
N LYS A 13 -9.30 4.65 -8.39
CA LYS A 13 -10.20 5.62 -7.76
C LYS A 13 -9.96 5.75 -6.26
N LYS A 14 -9.82 4.63 -5.55
CA LYS A 14 -9.53 4.63 -4.10
C LYS A 14 -8.14 5.17 -3.78
N SER A 15 -7.16 5.00 -4.66
CA SER A 15 -5.81 5.51 -4.45
C SER A 15 -5.78 7.04 -4.43
N TYR A 16 -6.64 7.72 -5.20
CA TYR A 16 -6.74 9.18 -5.17
C TYR A 16 -7.22 9.74 -3.83
N ASN A 17 -7.98 8.97 -3.03
CA ASN A 17 -8.39 9.39 -1.69
C ASN A 17 -7.18 9.66 -0.77
N TRP A 18 -6.02 9.04 -1.04
CA TRP A 18 -4.79 9.33 -0.29
C TRP A 18 -4.29 10.75 -0.54
N LEU A 19 -4.45 11.29 -1.75
CA LEU A 19 -4.05 12.66 -2.05
C LEU A 19 -4.89 13.65 -1.25
N ASP A 20 -6.21 13.50 -1.28
CA ASP A 20 -7.14 14.35 -0.52
C ASP A 20 -6.88 14.26 0.98
N PHE A 21 -6.62 13.05 1.49
CA PHE A 21 -6.25 12.82 2.89
C PHE A 21 -4.95 13.52 3.25
N LEU A 22 -3.90 13.37 2.45
CA LEU A 22 -2.60 13.98 2.71
C LEU A 22 -2.63 15.51 2.65
N GLN A 23 -3.46 16.09 1.78
CA GLN A 23 -3.65 17.54 1.70
C GLN A 23 -4.31 18.13 2.95
N GLN A 24 -5.13 17.34 3.64
CA GLN A 24 -5.88 17.76 4.82
C GLN A 24 -5.23 17.28 6.14
N LEU A 25 -4.19 16.47 6.05
CA LEU A 25 -3.53 15.88 7.21
C LEU A 25 -2.75 16.94 7.97
N ASP A 26 -3.14 17.18 9.22
CA ASP A 26 -2.32 17.93 10.17
C ASP A 26 -1.07 17.10 10.54
N PRO A 27 0.16 17.57 10.27
CA PRO A 27 1.38 16.86 10.64
C PRO A 27 1.49 16.57 12.14
N ALA A 28 0.87 17.37 13.01
CA ALA A 28 0.87 17.11 14.46
C ALA A 28 0.14 15.81 14.83
N LEU A 29 -0.81 15.36 13.99
CA LEU A 29 -1.53 14.10 14.19
C LEU A 29 -0.61 12.88 14.06
N LEU A 30 0.42 12.96 13.21
CA LEU A 30 1.38 11.86 13.01
C LEU A 30 2.16 11.51 14.28
N LEU A 31 2.27 12.47 15.22
CA LEU A 31 2.94 12.30 16.51
C LEU A 31 2.03 11.71 17.59
N GLN A 32 0.73 11.55 17.32
CA GLN A 32 -0.27 11.06 18.27
C GLN A 32 -0.46 9.54 18.16
N GLU A 33 -1.35 9.00 18.99
CA GLU A 33 -1.86 7.64 18.85
C GLU A 33 -3.08 7.61 17.92
N LEU A 34 -3.15 6.56 17.09
CA LEU A 34 -4.36 6.17 16.36
C LEU A 34 -5.14 5.17 17.20
N HIS A 35 -6.31 5.60 17.66
CA HIS A 35 -7.27 4.72 18.31
C HIS A 35 -8.20 4.10 17.27
N TYR A 36 -8.31 2.76 17.25
CA TYR A 36 -9.21 2.06 16.34
C TYR A 36 -9.76 0.78 16.95
N CYS A 37 -10.81 0.26 16.33
CA CYS A 37 -11.37 -1.05 16.66
C CYS A 37 -11.01 -2.02 15.53
N THR A 38 -10.43 -3.16 15.88
CA THR A 38 -10.16 -4.24 14.93
C THR A 38 -11.47 -4.83 14.42
N THR A 39 -11.40 -5.60 13.34
CA THR A 39 -12.55 -6.33 12.78
C THR A 39 -13.12 -7.36 13.75
N THR A 40 -12.35 -7.81 14.74
CA THR A 40 -12.79 -8.72 15.81
C THR A 40 -13.34 -8.00 17.05
N GLY A 41 -13.45 -6.65 17.01
CA GLY A 41 -14.04 -5.85 18.09
C GLY A 41 -13.05 -5.41 19.19
N GLN A 42 -11.77 -5.73 19.07
CA GLN A 42 -10.75 -5.30 20.02
C GLN A 42 -10.39 -3.82 19.80
N LYS A 43 -10.45 -3.01 20.86
CA LYS A 43 -9.94 -1.63 20.86
C LYS A 43 -8.42 -1.63 20.96
N LEU A 44 -7.76 -0.91 20.07
CA LEU A 44 -6.31 -0.75 20.03
C LEU A 44 -5.93 0.73 19.95
N SER A 45 -4.73 1.01 20.45
CA SER A 45 -4.06 2.30 20.33
C SER A 45 -2.62 2.05 19.91
N LEU A 46 -2.20 2.65 18.80
CA LEU A 46 -0.84 2.50 18.26
C LEU A 46 -0.35 3.85 17.72
N PRO A 47 0.96 4.11 17.65
CA PRO A 47 1.48 5.35 17.07
C PRO A 47 0.95 5.58 15.65
N TYR A 48 0.43 6.77 15.38
CA TYR A 48 -0.27 7.07 14.14
C TYR A 48 0.64 6.88 12.93
N ALA A 49 1.82 7.52 12.94
CA ALA A 49 2.77 7.41 11.83
C ALA A 49 3.19 5.97 11.53
N ALA A 50 3.48 5.17 12.57
CA ALA A 50 3.85 3.77 12.40
C ALA A 50 2.70 2.94 11.83
N THR A 51 1.47 3.20 12.27
CA THR A 51 0.28 2.51 11.77
C THR A 51 -0.02 2.88 10.31
N LEU A 52 0.13 4.15 9.94
CA LEU A 52 0.00 4.60 8.55
C LEU A 52 1.08 3.97 7.66
N LEU A 53 2.33 3.93 8.11
CA LEU A 53 3.42 3.25 7.41
C LEU A 53 3.12 1.77 7.19
N HIS A 54 2.54 1.09 8.19
CA HIS A 54 2.12 -0.29 8.08
C HIS A 54 1.12 -0.51 6.94
N VAL A 55 0.14 0.39 6.73
CA VAL A 55 -0.84 0.27 5.64
C VAL A 55 -0.16 0.21 4.27
N PHE A 56 0.83 1.06 4.03
CA PHE A 56 1.59 1.04 2.77
C PHE A 56 2.48 -0.19 2.65
N ASN A 57 3.13 -0.60 3.75
CA ASN A 57 3.95 -1.79 3.76
C ASN A 57 3.13 -3.08 3.55
N HIS A 58 1.88 -3.11 4.01
CA HIS A 58 0.99 -4.26 3.86
C HIS A 58 0.67 -4.55 2.38
N SER A 59 0.50 -3.50 1.57
CA SER A 59 0.36 -3.65 0.11
C SER A 59 1.61 -4.28 -0.52
N THR A 60 2.81 -3.90 -0.08
CA THR A 60 4.07 -4.50 -0.54
C THR A 60 4.16 -5.98 -0.16
N HIS A 61 3.75 -6.33 1.06
CA HIS A 61 3.72 -7.72 1.52
C HIS A 61 2.79 -8.59 0.65
N HIS A 62 1.56 -8.15 0.40
CA HIS A 62 0.62 -8.90 -0.45
C HIS A 62 1.07 -8.96 -1.91
N ARG A 63 1.68 -7.90 -2.44
CA ARG A 63 2.30 -7.95 -3.78
C ARG A 63 3.37 -9.04 -3.84
N GLY A 64 4.19 -9.18 -2.81
CA GLY A 64 5.16 -10.26 -2.70
C GLY A 64 4.51 -11.65 -2.74
N GLN A 65 3.42 -11.87 -2.01
CA GLN A 65 2.67 -13.13 -2.03
C GLN A 65 2.12 -13.46 -3.43
N ILE A 66 1.53 -12.48 -4.11
CA ILE A 66 0.97 -12.65 -5.46
C ILE A 66 2.09 -12.95 -6.47
N THR A 67 3.18 -12.21 -6.42
CA THR A 67 4.33 -12.44 -7.31
C THR A 67 4.95 -13.81 -7.09
N ALA A 68 5.11 -14.26 -5.85
CA ALA A 68 5.60 -15.60 -5.56
C ALA A 68 4.69 -16.68 -6.17
N ALA A 69 3.37 -16.55 -6.01
CA ALA A 69 2.40 -17.48 -6.59
C ALA A 69 2.47 -17.51 -8.14
N LEU A 70 2.51 -16.35 -8.79
CA LEU A 70 2.63 -16.26 -10.26
C LEU A 70 3.95 -16.86 -10.77
N THR A 71 5.05 -16.62 -10.05
CA THR A 71 6.36 -17.20 -10.38
C THR A 71 6.33 -18.72 -10.31
N GLN A 72 5.70 -19.27 -9.27
CA GLN A 72 5.51 -20.72 -9.11
C GLN A 72 4.67 -21.33 -10.24
N MET A 73 3.79 -20.54 -10.88
CA MET A 73 3.00 -20.94 -12.05
C MET A 73 3.75 -20.79 -13.39
N GLY A 74 5.03 -20.39 -13.37
CA GLY A 74 5.87 -20.25 -14.56
C GLY A 74 5.84 -18.87 -15.22
N TYR A 75 5.18 -17.87 -14.62
CA TYR A 75 5.27 -16.49 -15.09
C TYR A 75 6.58 -15.83 -14.64
N PRO A 76 7.10 -14.84 -15.38
CA PRO A 76 8.31 -14.13 -14.98
C PRO A 76 8.08 -13.36 -13.68
N CYS A 77 9.08 -13.39 -12.79
CA CYS A 77 9.09 -12.57 -11.59
C CYS A 77 9.46 -11.12 -11.97
N PRO A 78 8.60 -10.12 -11.74
CA PRO A 78 8.98 -8.72 -11.91
C PRO A 78 10.07 -8.32 -10.90
N ALA A 79 10.89 -7.33 -11.24
CA ALA A 79 11.78 -6.69 -10.26
C ALA A 79 10.92 -6.02 -9.17
N LEU A 80 11.07 -6.48 -7.93
CA LEU A 80 10.32 -5.97 -6.77
C LEU A 80 11.17 -5.19 -5.77
N ASP A 81 12.49 -5.22 -5.96
CA ASP A 81 13.44 -4.54 -5.09
C ASP A 81 13.38 -3.02 -5.28
N LEU A 82 13.30 -2.29 -4.17
CA LEU A 82 13.14 -0.84 -4.18
C LEU A 82 14.34 -0.13 -4.81
N VAL A 83 15.56 -0.61 -4.61
CA VAL A 83 16.76 -0.01 -5.19
C VAL A 83 16.70 -0.13 -6.71
N TYR A 84 16.29 -1.29 -7.24
CA TYR A 84 16.11 -1.46 -8.67
C TYR A 84 15.04 -0.51 -9.24
N MET A 85 13.89 -0.38 -8.57
CA MET A 85 12.85 0.57 -8.99
C MET A 85 13.34 2.02 -8.98
N LEU A 86 14.09 2.44 -7.94
CA LEU A 86 14.66 3.79 -7.85
C LEU A 86 15.71 4.05 -8.95
N VAL A 87 16.52 3.05 -9.29
CA VAL A 87 17.48 3.14 -10.40
C VAL A 87 16.75 3.29 -11.73
N GLU A 88 15.70 2.51 -11.98
CA GLU A 88 14.88 2.64 -13.20
C GLU A 88 14.24 4.03 -13.32
N GLU A 89 13.63 4.55 -12.24
CA GLU A 89 13.02 5.89 -12.25
C GLU A 89 14.06 6.98 -12.51
N LYS A 90 15.25 6.88 -11.90
CA LYS A 90 16.35 7.83 -12.16
C LYS A 90 16.79 7.83 -13.63
N ASN A 91 16.77 6.68 -14.28
CA ASN A 91 17.21 6.52 -15.67
C ASN A 91 16.13 6.91 -16.71
N LYS A 92 14.89 7.20 -16.28
CA LYS A 92 13.80 7.70 -17.14
C LYS A 92 13.90 9.21 -17.42
N HIS A 93 14.86 9.90 -16.80
CA HIS A 93 15.19 11.31 -16.99
C HIS A 93 16.56 11.46 -17.64
#